data_AF-A0A2V2Z2R9-F1
#
_entry.id   AF-A0A2V2Z2R9-F1
#
_cell.length_a   1.000
_cell.length_b   1.000
_cell.length_c   1.000
_cell.angle_alpha   90.00
_cell.angle_beta   90.00
_cell.angle_gamma   90.00
#
_symmetry.space_group_name_H-M   'P 1'
#
loop_
_entity.id
_entity.type
_entity.pdbx_description
1 polymer ?
#
loop_
_entity_poly.entity_id
_entity_poly.type
_entity_poly.pdbx_seq_one_letter_code
_entity_poly.pdbx_strand_id
1 'polypeptide(L)'
;MTVAEKELTRAETTLAQSSQRSSHSTRTLSLTLQVLEQEIFVLRNAMERMYREQATFQSELVIDLSRQLDVKINEYMHYSCSLRA
;
A
#
# COMPACT_ATOMS: atom_id res chain seq x y z
N MET A 1 24.25 63.91 4.83
CA MET A 1 23.94 62.76 5.71
C MET A 1 22.49 62.88 6.15
N THR A 2 21.58 62.20 5.47
CA THR A 2 20.23 61.84 5.93
C THR A 2 19.70 60.83 4.90
N VAL A 3 19.52 59.58 5.32
CA VAL A 3 18.90 58.52 4.52
C VAL A 3 17.53 58.24 5.13
N ALA A 4 16.50 58.53 4.35
CA ALA A 4 15.13 58.02 4.39
C ALA A 4 14.72 58.06 2.91
N GLU A 5 14.13 57.05 2.28
CA GLU A 5 12.97 56.27 2.67
C GLU A 5 13.04 54.90 1.97
N LYS A 6 12.68 53.83 2.68
CA LYS A 6 12.17 52.62 2.04
C LYS A 6 11.22 51.90 3.01
N GLU A 7 10.00 52.39 3.04
CA GLU A 7 8.85 51.69 3.60
C GLU A 7 8.61 50.42 2.79
N LEU A 8 8.90 49.26 3.38
CA LEU A 8 8.43 47.97 2.88
C LEU A 8 7.61 47.31 3.97
N THR A 9 6.33 47.68 4.02
CA THR A 9 5.27 46.98 4.72
C THR A 9 5.15 45.56 4.16
N ARG A 10 5.66 44.57 4.90
CA ARG A 10 5.35 43.15 4.68
C ARG A 10 4.50 42.65 5.84
N ALA A 11 3.21 42.92 5.75
CA ALA A 11 2.20 42.22 6.51
C ALA A 11 1.98 40.83 5.89
N GLU A 12 1.91 39.84 6.78
CA GLU A 12 1.11 38.62 6.67
C GLU A 12 1.47 37.62 5.55
N THR A 13 2.11 36.53 5.96
CA THR A 13 1.93 35.24 5.28
C THR A 13 1.83 34.16 6.34
N THR A 14 0.72 34.20 7.07
CA THR A 14 0.25 33.09 7.89
C THR A 14 -0.89 32.41 7.14
N LEU A 15 -0.85 31.07 7.13
CA LEU A 15 -1.95 30.15 6.81
C LEU A 15 -2.27 29.88 5.32
N ALA A 16 -1.71 28.78 4.80
CA ALA A 16 -2.48 27.75 4.06
C ALA A 16 -1.56 26.58 3.63
N GLN A 17 -1.13 25.74 4.58
CA GLN A 17 -0.52 24.45 4.30
C GLN A 17 -1.29 23.33 5.01
N SER A 18 -2.49 23.01 4.54
CA SER A 18 -3.19 21.79 4.96
C SER A 18 -4.29 21.41 3.98
N SER A 19 -3.93 20.89 2.80
CA SER A 19 -4.93 20.16 1.98
C SER A 19 -4.36 19.12 0.98
N GLN A 20 -3.05 18.89 0.89
CA GLN A 20 -2.46 17.96 -0.09
C GLN A 20 -2.12 16.55 0.43
N ARG A 21 -2.33 16.23 1.72
CA ARG A 21 -1.96 14.92 2.28
C ARG A 21 -2.94 13.78 1.97
N SER A 22 -4.18 14.10 1.58
CA SER A 22 -5.26 13.10 1.46
C SER A 22 -5.18 12.29 0.15
N SER A 23 -4.93 12.93 -0.99
CA SER A 23 -4.98 12.29 -2.31
C SER A 23 -3.78 11.39 -2.63
N HIS A 24 -2.64 11.59 -1.98
CA HIS A 24 -1.45 10.74 -2.16
C HIS A 24 -1.57 9.40 -1.42
N SER A 25 -2.26 9.41 -0.27
CA SER A 25 -2.46 8.23 0.57
C SER A 25 -3.35 7.19 -0.13
N THR A 26 -4.47 7.63 -0.71
CA THR A 26 -5.42 6.74 -1.39
C THR A 26 -4.84 6.09 -2.65
N ARG A 27 -4.02 6.83 -3.42
CA ARG A 27 -3.33 6.29 -4.60
C ARG A 27 -2.29 5.24 -4.21
N THR A 28 -1.55 5.48 -3.13
CA THR A 28 -0.53 4.53 -2.64
C THR A 28 -1.18 3.23 -2.17
N LEU A 29 -2.27 3.33 -1.40
CA LEU A 29 -3.04 2.16 -0.97
C LEU A 29 -3.62 1.36 -2.14
N SER A 30 -4.12 2.05 -3.17
CA SER A 30 -4.62 1.39 -4.39
C SER A 30 -3.53 0.60 -5.11
N LEU A 31 -2.30 1.12 -5.19
CA LEU A 31 -1.17 0.38 -5.77
C LEU A 31 -0.77 -0.80 -4.90
N THR A 32 -0.72 -0.64 -3.58
CA THR A 32 -0.45 -1.74 -2.65
C THR A 32 -1.46 -2.87 -2.79
N LEU A 33 -2.75 -2.55 -2.92
CA LEU A 33 -3.80 -3.55 -3.13
C LEU A 33 -3.62 -4.32 -4.43
N GLN A 34 -3.30 -3.64 -5.54
CA GLN A 34 -3.03 -4.30 -6.83
C GLN A 34 -1.82 -5.24 -6.76
N VAL A 35 -0.75 -4.83 -6.08
CA VAL A 35 0.43 -5.69 -5.88
C VAL A 35 0.06 -6.93 -5.07
N LEU A 36 -0.70 -6.77 -3.99
CA LEU A 36 -1.16 -7.89 -3.16
C LEU A 36 -2.07 -8.84 -3.93
N GLU A 37 -2.99 -8.34 -4.76
CA GLU A 37 -3.82 -9.16 -5.65
C GLU A 37 -2.96 -10.01 -6.59
N GLN A 38 -1.93 -9.40 -7.19
CA GLN A 38 -1.02 -10.09 -8.09
C GLN A 38 -0.19 -11.17 -7.37
N GLU A 39 0.32 -10.87 -6.17
CA GLU A 39 1.06 -11.82 -5.33
C GLU A 39 0.17 -13.01 -4.92
N ILE A 40 -1.05 -12.74 -4.46
CA ILE A 40 -2.05 -13.76 -4.12
C ILE A 40 -2.33 -14.66 -5.34
N PHE A 41 -2.51 -14.07 -6.52
CA PHE A 41 -2.75 -14.83 -7.74
C PHE A 41 -1.57 -15.75 -8.09
N VAL A 42 -0.34 -15.24 -8.04
CA VAL A 42 0.86 -16.03 -8.32
C VAL A 42 1.00 -17.18 -7.32
N LEU A 43 0.80 -16.92 -6.02
CA LEU A 43 0.90 -17.92 -4.97
C LEU A 43 -0.17 -19.01 -5.09
N ARG A 44 -1.43 -18.67 -5.44
CA ARG A 44 -2.47 -19.67 -5.72
C ARG A 44 -2.07 -20.59 -6.87
N ASN A 45 -1.63 -20.01 -7.98
CA ASN A 45 -1.21 -20.79 -9.15
C ASN A 45 -0.02 -21.69 -8.84
N ALA A 46 0.95 -21.19 -8.06
CA ALA A 46 2.10 -21.98 -7.62
C ALA A 46 1.66 -23.14 -6.72
N MET A 47 0.79 -22.88 -5.72
CA MET A 47 0.27 -23.90 -4.82
C MET A 47 -0.55 -24.96 -5.57
N GLU A 48 -1.42 -24.57 -6.50
CA GLU A 48 -2.22 -25.49 -7.32
C GLU A 48 -1.38 -26.34 -8.27
N ARG A 49 -0.33 -25.74 -8.86
CA ARG A 49 0.63 -26.49 -9.67
C ARG A 49 1.37 -27.50 -8.80
N MET A 50 1.83 -27.08 -7.64
CA MET A 50 2.58 -27.96 -6.74
C MET A 50 1.75 -29.08 -6.17
N TYR A 51 0.49 -28.81 -5.84
CA TYR A 51 -0.45 -29.86 -5.48
C TYR A 51 -0.64 -30.88 -6.60
N ARG A 52 -0.76 -30.43 -7.86
CA ARG A 52 -0.86 -31.34 -9.02
C ARG A 52 0.39 -32.18 -9.21
N GLU A 53 1.57 -31.62 -9.01
CA GLU A 53 2.85 -32.33 -9.15
C GLU A 53 3.10 -33.33 -8.01
N GLN A 54 2.78 -32.94 -6.77
CA GLN A 54 3.01 -33.77 -5.59
C GLN A 54 1.87 -34.78 -5.34
N ALA A 55 0.70 -34.56 -5.94
CA ALA A 55 -0.54 -35.32 -5.72
C ALA A 55 -0.98 -35.42 -4.24
N THR A 56 -0.50 -34.51 -3.39
CA THR A 56 -0.84 -34.46 -1.97
C THR A 56 -0.79 -33.04 -1.43
N PHE A 57 -1.69 -32.75 -0.50
CA PHE A 57 -1.66 -31.51 0.30
C PHE A 57 -0.71 -31.61 1.50
N GLN A 58 -0.17 -32.80 1.80
CA GLN A 58 0.76 -33.01 2.91
C GLN A 58 2.23 -32.76 2.54
N SER A 59 2.50 -32.41 1.28
CA SER A 59 3.85 -32.01 0.88
C SER A 59 4.22 -30.71 1.58
N GLU A 60 5.40 -30.67 2.21
CA GLU A 60 5.91 -29.47 2.88
C GLU A 60 5.92 -28.26 1.93
N LEU A 61 6.22 -28.46 0.65
CA LEU A 61 6.21 -27.41 -0.37
C LEU A 61 4.81 -26.80 -0.56
N VAL A 62 3.77 -27.65 -0.60
CA VAL A 62 2.37 -27.19 -0.75
C VAL A 62 1.90 -26.49 0.54
N ILE A 63 2.31 -27.01 1.69
CA ILE A 63 2.00 -26.40 3.00
C ILE A 63 2.66 -25.03 3.13
N ASP A 64 3.92 -24.88 2.76
CA ASP A 64 4.63 -23.60 2.85
C ASP A 64 4.09 -22.58 1.87
N LEU A 65 3.70 -23.00 0.65
CA LEU A 65 2.99 -22.13 -0.29
C LEU A 65 1.63 -21.70 0.24
N SER A 66 0.88 -22.59 0.90
CA SER A 66 -0.38 -22.25 1.55
C SER A 66 -0.17 -21.20 2.66
N ARG A 67 0.82 -21.40 3.54
CA ARG A 67 1.15 -20.44 4.61
C ARG A 67 1.50 -19.07 4.04
N GLN A 68 2.32 -19.01 3.00
CA GLN A 68 2.68 -17.76 2.34
C GLN A 68 1.45 -17.08 1.71
N LEU A 69 0.58 -17.86 1.06
CA LEU A 69 -0.67 -17.36 0.49
C LEU A 69 -1.58 -16.77 1.57
N ASP A 70 -1.72 -17.45 2.72
CA ASP A 70 -2.54 -16.99 3.84
C ASP A 70 -2.05 -15.64 4.38
N VAL A 71 -0.72 -15.46 4.51
CA VAL A 71 -0.12 -14.17 4.92
C VAL A 71 -0.53 -13.07 3.94
N LYS A 72 -0.44 -13.31 2.63
CA LYS A 72 -0.79 -12.31 1.61
C LYS A 72 -2.27 -11.99 1.57
N ILE A 73 -3.13 -12.98 1.78
CA ILE A 73 -4.58 -12.75 1.94
C ILE A 73 -4.83 -11.87 3.17
N ASN A 74 -4.20 -12.16 4.31
CA ASN A 74 -4.37 -11.38 5.52
C ASN A 74 -3.90 -9.93 5.34
N GLU A 75 -2.76 -9.71 4.69
CA GLU A 75 -2.28 -8.36 4.31
C GLU A 75 -3.33 -7.64 3.45
N TYR A 76 -3.81 -8.28 2.39
CA TYR A 76 -4.85 -7.71 1.52
C TYR A 76 -6.12 -7.36 2.28
N MET A 77 -6.59 -8.24 3.18
CA MET A 77 -7.79 -8.00 3.98
C MET A 77 -7.60 -6.81 4.92
N HIS A 78 -6.42 -6.66 5.53
CA HIS A 78 -6.10 -5.52 6.38
C HIS A 78 -6.13 -4.19 5.60
N TYR A 79 -5.49 -4.13 4.42
CA TYR A 79 -5.46 -2.90 3.62
C TYR A 79 -6.81 -2.58 2.96
N SER A 80 -7.58 -3.59 2.55
CA SER A 80 -8.89 -3.39 1.92
C SER A 80 -9.98 -2.99 2.94
N CYS A 81 -9.90 -3.48 4.17
CA CYS A 81 -10.74 -3.03 5.27
C CYS A 81 -10.45 -1.56 5.63
N SER A 82 -9.17 -1.18 5.66
CA SER A 82 -8.73 0.19 5.94
C SER A 82 -9.19 1.23 4.90
N LEU A 83 -9.51 0.81 3.67
CA LEU A 83 -10.00 1.71 2.60
C LEU A 83 -11.52 1.91 2.66
N ARG A 84 -12.25 1.05 3.37
CA ARG A 84 -13.72 1.02 3.42
C ARG A 84 -14.32 1.50 4.74
N ALA A 85 -13.49 1.74 5.77
CA ALA A 85 -13.88 2.32 7.06
C ALA A 85 -13.82 3.84 7.01
#